data_AF-K8GNB2-F1
#
_entry.id   AF-K8GNB2-F1
#
_cell.length_a   1.000
_cell.length_b   1.000
_cell.length_c   1.000
_cell.angle_alpha   90.00
_cell.angle_beta   90.00
_cell.angle_gamma   90.00
#
_symmetry.space_group_name_H-M   'P 1'
#
loop_
_entity.id
_entity.type
_entity.pdbx_description
1 polymer ?
#
loop_
_entity_poly.entity_id
_entity_poly.type
_entity_poly.pdbx_seq_one_letter_code
_entity_poly.pdbx_strand_id
1 'polypeptide(L)'
;MQLRGINVQHWLKTGLTLLLMVSLSVGLMAAKPVQISRLPAGNAITDGKALLRSALPIDNQPVRDLQASLEDISTQLRAQRRWGAIAGDIAKANRILTDKIDALLASVPNANKAKAQTLIEQIKTELPTLQAANDAKDRQQVIEARSHILDLVGELEELMVPSFPYEVPEAYSHLPQLKGRATVEFVTNKGKITAVVDGYSAPVTAGNFVDLVQRGFYNGLPFTRAEESYVLQVGDPPGPEVGFIDPKTKQYRAIPLEVMVKGDKEPTYEITLEDAGRFREQPVLPFSAFGAMALARPSDDPNGGSSQFFFFLFEPELTPAGANLLDGRYAIFGYVTEGKDVLDQLKAGDKIESAKVVQGLENLQQPV
;
A
#
# COMPACT_ATOMS: atom_id res chain seq x y z
N MET A 1 13.57 5.04 -90.03
CA MET A 1 14.65 4.69 -89.07
C MET A 1 13.98 3.95 -87.92
N GLN A 2 14.29 2.66 -87.75
CA GLN A 2 13.51 1.74 -86.91
C GLN A 2 13.62 2.05 -85.40
N LEU A 3 12.46 2.00 -84.73
CA LEU A 3 12.25 2.23 -83.31
C LEU A 3 12.91 1.12 -82.47
N ARG A 4 13.81 1.50 -81.53
CA ARG A 4 14.31 0.59 -80.49
C ARG A 4 13.31 0.55 -79.34
N GLY A 5 12.75 -0.64 -79.10
CA GLY A 5 11.77 -0.90 -78.07
C GLY A 5 12.31 -0.69 -76.66
N ILE A 6 11.51 -0.02 -75.83
CA ILE A 6 11.70 0.09 -74.39
C ILE A 6 11.53 -1.31 -73.80
N ASN A 7 12.55 -1.78 -73.08
CA ASN A 7 12.55 -3.11 -72.47
C ASN A 7 11.72 -3.10 -71.17
N VAL A 8 10.39 -3.16 -71.32
CA VAL A 8 9.38 -3.09 -70.24
C VAL A 8 9.59 -4.18 -69.18
N GLN A 9 10.21 -5.31 -69.54
CA GLN A 9 10.51 -6.39 -68.58
C GLN A 9 11.57 -6.03 -67.54
N HIS A 10 12.50 -5.12 -67.85
CA HIS A 10 13.55 -4.75 -66.90
C HIS A 10 13.03 -3.78 -65.83
N TRP A 11 12.16 -2.83 -66.22
CA TRP A 11 11.50 -1.89 -65.31
C TRP A 11 10.48 -2.55 -64.38
N LEU A 12 9.76 -3.58 -64.86
CA LEU A 12 8.87 -4.37 -64.01
C LEU A 12 9.64 -5.18 -62.95
N LYS A 13 10.83 -5.71 -63.29
CA LYS A 13 11.63 -6.49 -62.34
C LYS A 13 12.30 -5.63 -61.27
N THR A 14 12.82 -4.45 -61.62
CA THR A 14 13.41 -3.50 -60.65
C THR A 14 12.34 -2.79 -59.81
N GLY A 15 11.17 -2.49 -60.38
CA GLY A 15 10.03 -1.96 -59.63
C GLY A 15 9.48 -2.93 -58.59
N LEU A 16 9.35 -4.23 -58.94
CA LEU A 16 8.83 -5.25 -58.03
C LEU A 16 9.81 -5.56 -56.87
N THR A 17 11.12 -5.48 -57.10
CA THR A 17 12.13 -5.68 -56.04
C THR A 17 12.22 -4.49 -55.08
N LEU A 18 12.05 -3.26 -55.57
CA LEU A 18 12.00 -2.07 -54.69
C LEU A 18 10.73 -2.05 -53.83
N LEU A 19 9.58 -2.47 -54.38
CA LEU A 19 8.32 -2.56 -53.63
C LEU A 19 8.35 -3.67 -52.57
N LEU A 20 9.05 -4.78 -52.84
CA LEU A 20 9.24 -5.86 -51.86
C LEU A 20 10.14 -5.42 -50.69
N MET A 21 11.24 -4.68 -50.95
CA MET A 21 12.13 -4.20 -49.90
C MET A 21 11.50 -3.11 -49.02
N VAL A 22 10.65 -2.23 -49.58
CA VAL A 22 9.90 -1.25 -48.77
C VAL A 22 8.80 -1.95 -47.94
N SER A 23 8.15 -2.99 -48.47
CA SER A 23 7.17 -3.76 -47.70
C SER A 23 7.78 -4.59 -46.56
N LEU A 24 9.02 -5.08 -46.71
CA LEU A 24 9.73 -5.79 -45.64
C LEU A 24 10.29 -4.85 -44.57
N SER A 25 10.64 -3.60 -44.91
CA SER A 25 11.16 -2.61 -43.94
C SER A 25 10.06 -1.86 -43.18
N VAL A 26 8.83 -1.78 -43.72
CA VAL A 26 7.66 -1.28 -42.97
C VAL A 26 7.02 -2.36 -42.09
N GLY A 27 7.17 -3.65 -42.43
CA GLY A 27 6.68 -4.77 -41.62
C GLY A 27 7.44 -5.01 -40.29
N LEU A 28 8.67 -4.49 -40.16
CA LEU A 28 9.51 -4.65 -38.97
C LEU A 28 9.40 -3.48 -37.97
N MET A 29 8.66 -2.42 -38.27
CA MET A 29 8.48 -1.26 -37.38
C MET A 29 7.08 -1.15 -36.74
N ALA A 30 6.22 -2.16 -36.91
CA ALA A 30 4.88 -2.19 -36.31
C ALA A 30 4.60 -3.43 -35.44
N ALA A 31 5.63 -4.17 -35.03
CA ALA A 31 5.48 -5.11 -33.92
C ALA A 31 5.45 -4.30 -32.62
N LYS A 32 4.26 -3.81 -32.23
CA LYS A 32 4.01 -3.47 -30.83
C LYS A 32 4.49 -4.68 -30.01
N PRO A 33 5.27 -4.51 -28.92
CA PRO A 33 5.64 -5.63 -28.09
C PRO A 33 4.36 -6.39 -27.78
N VAL A 34 4.33 -7.69 -28.08
CA VAL A 34 3.24 -8.56 -27.67
C VAL A 34 3.09 -8.33 -26.18
N GLN A 35 2.03 -7.63 -25.79
CA GLN A 35 1.72 -7.40 -24.40
C GLN A 35 1.30 -8.75 -23.83
N ILE A 36 2.29 -9.53 -23.38
CA ILE A 36 2.03 -10.75 -22.65
C ILE A 36 1.33 -10.30 -21.36
N SER A 37 0.04 -10.56 -21.27
CA SER A 37 -0.69 -10.44 -20.01
C SER A 37 -0.19 -11.55 -19.10
N ARG A 38 0.86 -11.26 -18.32
CA ARG A 38 1.22 -12.08 -17.18
C ARG A 38 0.39 -11.59 -16.01
N LEU A 39 -0.47 -12.47 -15.51
CA LEU A 39 -1.03 -12.30 -14.18
C LEU A 39 0.15 -12.23 -13.19
N PRO A 40 0.12 -11.34 -12.19
CA PRO A 40 1.07 -11.38 -11.09
C PRO A 40 1.13 -12.81 -10.56
N ALA A 41 2.34 -13.39 -10.50
CA ALA A 41 2.50 -14.71 -9.91
C ALA A 41 2.36 -14.61 -8.39
N GLY A 42 1.50 -15.45 -7.79
CA GLY A 42 1.32 -15.53 -6.34
C GLY A 42 -0.06 -15.02 -5.86
N ASN A 43 -0.38 -15.31 -4.60
CA ASN A 43 -1.59 -14.77 -3.97
C ASN A 43 -1.33 -13.32 -3.52
N ALA A 44 -2.38 -12.48 -3.50
CA ALA A 44 -2.27 -11.14 -2.97
C ALA A 44 -1.94 -11.17 -1.46
N ILE A 45 -1.16 -10.20 -0.97
CA ILE A 45 -0.92 -10.02 0.47
C ILE A 45 -2.19 -9.42 1.06
N THR A 46 -2.84 -10.14 1.97
CA THR A 46 -4.11 -9.72 2.60
C THR A 46 -3.93 -9.19 4.03
N ASP A 47 -2.71 -9.26 4.58
CA ASP A 47 -2.40 -8.70 5.89
C ASP A 47 -1.97 -7.23 5.78
N GLY A 48 -2.77 -6.33 6.33
CA GLY A 48 -2.47 -4.89 6.41
C GLY A 48 -1.12 -4.59 7.06
N LYS A 49 -0.69 -5.33 8.08
CA LYS A 49 0.64 -5.13 8.68
C LYS A 49 1.76 -5.47 7.69
N ALA A 50 1.61 -6.54 6.92
CA ALA A 50 2.57 -6.92 5.87
C ALA A 50 2.59 -5.93 4.69
N LEU A 51 1.43 -5.39 4.30
CA LEU A 51 1.34 -4.33 3.30
C LEU A 51 2.06 -3.06 3.77
N LEU A 52 1.86 -2.66 5.04
CA LEU A 52 2.56 -1.51 5.63
C LEU A 52 4.07 -1.72 5.66
N ARG A 53 4.57 -2.87 6.13
CA ARG A 53 6.02 -3.16 6.07
C ARG A 53 6.57 -3.05 4.65
N SER A 54 5.88 -3.64 3.69
CA SER A 54 6.26 -3.63 2.27
C SER A 54 6.19 -2.24 1.63
N ALA A 55 5.35 -1.35 2.15
CA ALA A 55 5.19 0.03 1.68
C ALA A 55 6.28 0.99 2.16
N LEU A 56 7.11 0.61 3.14
CA LEU A 56 8.16 1.48 3.63
C LEU A 56 9.17 1.83 2.53
N PRO A 57 9.55 3.13 2.39
CA PRO A 57 10.46 3.61 1.36
C PRO A 57 11.93 3.31 1.75
N ILE A 58 12.26 2.02 1.86
CA ILE A 58 13.58 1.52 2.25
C ILE A 58 14.16 0.62 1.17
N ASP A 59 15.48 0.70 1.02
CA ASP A 59 16.27 -0.17 0.14
C ASP A 59 17.29 -0.95 0.98
N ASN A 60 16.83 -2.06 1.56
CA ASN A 60 17.66 -2.94 2.38
C ASN A 60 17.26 -4.40 2.15
N GLN A 61 17.95 -5.09 1.23
CA GLN A 61 17.62 -6.47 0.90
C GLN A 61 17.69 -7.45 2.11
N PRO A 62 18.69 -7.36 3.02
CA PRO A 62 18.71 -8.21 4.21
C PRO A 62 17.44 -8.16 5.08
N VAL A 63 16.87 -6.97 5.33
CA VAL A 63 15.64 -6.88 6.13
C VAL A 63 14.43 -7.41 5.35
N ARG A 64 14.38 -7.19 4.03
CA ARG A 64 13.34 -7.78 3.17
C ARG A 64 13.41 -9.30 3.13
N ASP A 65 14.61 -9.87 3.11
CA ASP A 65 14.82 -11.32 3.20
C ASP A 65 14.35 -11.87 4.56
N LEU A 66 14.56 -11.13 5.65
CA LEU A 66 14.14 -11.47 7.01
C LEU A 66 12.61 -11.44 7.11
N GLN A 67 11.98 -10.34 6.70
CA GLN A 67 10.52 -10.20 6.64
C GLN A 67 9.90 -11.33 5.82
N ALA A 68 10.38 -11.56 4.59
CA ALA A 68 9.83 -12.58 3.70
C ALA A 68 9.93 -13.99 4.30
N SER A 69 11.05 -14.30 4.97
CA SER A 69 11.23 -15.59 5.67
C SER A 69 10.20 -15.78 6.77
N LEU A 70 9.98 -14.75 7.59
CA LEU A 70 9.02 -14.81 8.69
C LEU A 70 7.57 -14.82 8.20
N GLU A 71 7.25 -14.10 7.13
CA GLU A 71 5.90 -14.07 6.55
C GLU A 71 5.52 -15.40 5.85
N ASP A 72 6.48 -16.10 5.25
CA ASP A 72 6.24 -17.39 4.59
C ASP A 72 5.79 -18.48 5.56
N ILE A 73 6.13 -18.39 6.85
CA ILE A 73 5.65 -19.30 7.90
C ILE A 73 4.11 -19.40 7.88
N SER A 74 3.40 -18.30 7.60
CA SER A 74 1.94 -18.32 7.48
C SER A 74 1.45 -19.23 6.34
N THR A 75 2.15 -19.24 5.21
CA THR A 75 1.92 -20.13 4.07
C THR A 75 2.23 -21.57 4.45
N GLN A 76 3.34 -21.82 5.14
CA GLN A 76 3.74 -23.16 5.58
C GLN A 76 2.78 -23.76 6.63
N LEU A 77 2.12 -22.93 7.44
CA LEU A 77 1.10 -23.31 8.43
C LEU A 77 -0.28 -23.65 7.85
N ARG A 78 -0.50 -23.49 6.54
CA ARG A 78 -1.76 -23.87 5.87
C ARG A 78 -1.94 -25.40 5.87
N ALA A 79 -2.91 -25.93 5.11
CA ALA A 79 -3.50 -27.27 5.26
C ALA A 79 -2.55 -28.45 5.59
N GLN A 80 -1.33 -28.49 5.05
CA GLN A 80 -0.37 -29.59 5.29
C GLN A 80 0.65 -29.33 6.42
N ARG A 81 0.67 -28.13 7.02
CA ARG A 81 1.52 -27.72 8.16
C ARG A 81 2.96 -28.22 8.02
N ARG A 82 3.73 -27.58 7.15
CA ARG A 82 5.09 -27.98 6.78
C ARG A 82 6.09 -27.55 7.86
N TRP A 83 6.04 -28.16 9.05
CA TRP A 83 6.89 -27.83 10.21
C TRP A 83 8.40 -27.81 9.89
N GLY A 84 8.88 -28.71 9.03
CA GLY A 84 10.27 -28.70 8.58
C GLY A 84 10.63 -27.48 7.71
N ALA A 85 9.68 -26.97 6.92
CA ALA A 85 9.86 -25.73 6.16
C ALA A 85 9.85 -24.51 7.09
N ILE A 86 8.95 -24.49 8.09
CA ILE A 86 8.91 -23.45 9.13
C ILE A 86 10.25 -23.39 9.88
N ALA A 87 10.81 -24.54 10.28
CA ALA A 87 12.15 -24.58 10.88
C ALA A 87 13.24 -24.00 9.95
N GLY A 88 13.11 -24.24 8.64
CA GLY A 88 13.99 -23.64 7.63
C GLY A 88 13.87 -22.12 7.55
N ASP A 89 12.64 -21.59 7.61
CA ASP A 89 12.37 -20.16 7.63
C ASP A 89 12.91 -19.47 8.89
N ILE A 90 12.75 -20.11 10.06
CA ILE A 90 13.30 -19.63 11.33
C ILE A 90 14.83 -19.64 11.29
N ALA A 91 15.44 -20.72 10.78
CA ALA A 91 16.90 -20.81 10.63
C ALA A 91 17.45 -19.75 9.67
N LYS A 92 16.76 -19.47 8.57
CA LYS A 92 17.12 -18.40 7.63
C LYS A 92 17.04 -17.03 8.29
N ALA A 93 15.96 -16.74 9.02
CA ALA A 93 15.81 -15.50 9.79
C ALA A 93 16.96 -15.34 10.80
N ASN A 94 17.27 -16.39 11.57
CA ASN A 94 18.38 -16.39 12.52
C ASN A 94 19.72 -16.09 11.82
N ARG A 95 19.99 -16.75 10.68
CA ARG A 95 21.23 -16.53 9.91
C ARG A 95 21.38 -15.09 9.43
N ILE A 96 20.28 -14.44 9.02
CA ILE A 96 20.32 -13.03 8.61
C ILE A 96 20.70 -12.15 9.81
N LEU A 97 20.11 -12.42 10.97
CA LEU A 97 20.34 -11.64 12.19
C LEU A 97 21.70 -11.91 12.85
N THR A 98 22.39 -13.01 12.50
CA THR A 98 23.76 -13.29 12.98
C THR A 98 24.82 -12.84 11.99
N ASP A 99 24.63 -13.15 10.70
CA ASP A 99 25.69 -13.05 9.70
C ASP A 99 25.61 -11.76 8.89
N LYS A 100 24.46 -11.08 8.87
CA LYS A 100 24.23 -9.88 8.06
C LYS A 100 23.94 -8.62 8.89
N ILE A 101 24.39 -8.56 10.15
CA ILE A 101 24.14 -7.41 11.04
C ILE A 101 24.63 -6.09 10.42
N ASP A 102 25.85 -6.07 9.90
CA ASP A 102 26.41 -4.85 9.27
C ASP A 102 25.58 -4.40 8.06
N ALA A 103 25.07 -5.35 7.28
CA ALA A 103 24.22 -5.06 6.13
C ALA A 103 22.81 -4.61 6.53
N LEU A 104 22.26 -5.13 7.63
CA LEU A 104 21.01 -4.63 8.23
C LEU A 104 21.17 -3.18 8.69
N LEU A 105 22.29 -2.86 9.34
CA LEU A 105 22.55 -1.52 9.86
C LEU A 105 23.01 -0.51 8.80
N ALA A 106 23.28 -0.95 7.56
CA ALA A 106 23.85 -0.11 6.52
C ALA A 106 22.95 1.06 6.11
N SER A 107 21.63 0.83 6.02
CA SER A 107 20.64 1.87 5.68
C SER A 107 20.11 2.62 6.91
N VAL A 108 20.46 2.20 8.13
CA VAL A 108 19.96 2.83 9.36
C VAL A 108 20.69 4.15 9.60
N PRO A 109 19.96 5.28 9.74
CA PRO A 109 20.54 6.57 10.11
C PRO A 109 21.32 6.49 11.42
N ASN A 110 22.41 7.25 11.53
CA ASN A 110 23.28 7.21 12.72
C ASN A 110 22.52 7.48 14.03
N ALA A 111 21.52 8.37 14.02
CA ALA A 111 20.67 8.66 15.17
C ALA A 111 19.82 7.46 15.64
N ASN A 112 19.53 6.52 14.74
CA ASN A 112 18.69 5.36 14.99
C ASN A 112 19.48 4.07 15.21
N LYS A 113 20.80 4.04 14.92
CA LYS A 113 21.62 2.81 14.98
C LYS A 113 21.56 2.07 16.31
N ALA A 114 21.62 2.79 17.43
CA ALA A 114 21.56 2.16 18.76
C ALA A 114 20.20 1.49 19.03
N LYS A 115 19.09 2.12 18.59
CA LYS A 115 17.74 1.54 18.68
C LYS A 115 17.59 0.34 17.76
N ALA A 116 18.07 0.44 16.52
CA ALA A 116 18.06 -0.67 15.57
C ALA A 116 18.86 -1.88 16.06
N GLN A 117 20.04 -1.67 16.66
CA GLN A 117 20.81 -2.75 17.29
C GLN A 117 20.05 -3.42 18.43
N THR A 118 19.33 -2.64 19.24
CA THR A 118 18.49 -3.16 20.33
C THR A 118 17.35 -4.02 19.77
N LEU A 119 16.65 -3.56 18.73
CA LEU A 119 15.59 -4.33 18.07
C LEU A 119 16.12 -5.60 17.42
N ILE A 120 17.27 -5.54 16.74
CA ILE A 120 17.91 -6.73 16.15
C ILE A 120 18.20 -7.78 17.24
N GLU A 121 18.71 -7.36 18.39
CA GLU A 121 18.98 -8.29 19.48
C GLU A 121 17.68 -8.85 20.09
N GLN A 122 16.64 -8.03 20.27
CA GLN A 122 15.34 -8.50 20.73
C GLN A 122 14.73 -9.54 19.77
N ILE A 123 14.75 -9.27 18.46
CA ILE A 123 14.27 -10.22 17.44
C ILE A 123 15.04 -11.54 17.55
N LYS A 124 16.37 -11.48 17.73
CA LYS A 124 17.21 -12.68 17.92
C LYS A 124 16.83 -13.47 19.17
N THR A 125 16.53 -12.81 20.28
CA THR A 125 16.16 -13.50 21.53
C THR A 125 14.75 -14.08 21.51
N GLU A 126 13.87 -13.58 20.64
CA GLU A 126 12.51 -14.11 20.46
C GLU A 126 12.45 -15.31 19.49
N LEU A 127 13.40 -15.44 18.55
CA LEU A 127 13.42 -16.57 17.60
C LEU A 127 13.46 -17.96 18.27
N PRO A 128 14.20 -18.20 19.37
CA PRO A 128 14.15 -19.46 20.11
C PRO A 128 12.74 -19.82 20.61
N THR A 129 11.93 -18.84 21.03
CA THR A 129 10.55 -19.06 21.46
C THR A 129 9.69 -19.55 20.29
N LEU A 130 9.85 -18.92 19.12
CA LEU A 130 9.18 -19.34 17.89
C LEU A 130 9.64 -20.75 17.45
N GLN A 131 10.93 -21.07 17.58
CA GLN A 131 11.47 -22.41 17.29
C GLN A 131 10.90 -23.47 18.24
N ALA A 132 10.84 -23.18 19.54
CA ALA A 132 10.26 -24.10 20.52
C ALA A 132 8.78 -24.39 20.23
N ALA A 133 8.00 -23.36 19.87
CA ALA A 133 6.61 -23.52 19.45
C ALA A 133 6.48 -24.40 18.18
N ASN A 134 7.38 -24.21 17.21
CA ASN A 134 7.45 -25.04 16.00
C ASN A 134 7.79 -26.51 16.32
N ASP A 135 8.76 -26.74 17.20
CA ASP A 135 9.18 -28.09 17.60
C ASP A 135 8.08 -28.82 18.39
N ALA A 136 7.34 -28.08 19.22
CA ALA A 136 6.14 -28.55 19.91
C ALA A 136 4.93 -28.74 18.96
N LYS A 137 5.03 -28.28 17.71
CA LYS A 137 3.94 -28.24 16.72
C LYS A 137 2.71 -27.48 17.22
N ASP A 138 2.92 -26.46 18.06
CA ASP A 138 1.88 -25.59 18.57
C ASP A 138 1.56 -24.50 17.54
N ARG A 139 0.47 -24.71 16.80
CA ARG A 139 0.04 -23.76 15.76
C ARG A 139 -0.26 -22.38 16.33
N GLN A 140 -0.92 -22.31 17.49
CA GLN A 140 -1.37 -21.04 18.03
C GLN A 140 -0.18 -20.22 18.50
N GLN A 141 0.72 -20.85 19.25
CA GLN A 141 1.93 -20.20 19.73
C GLN A 141 2.87 -19.79 18.59
N VAL A 142 2.98 -20.58 17.50
CA VAL A 142 3.74 -20.15 16.30
C VAL A 142 3.11 -18.91 15.67
N ILE A 143 1.78 -18.82 15.59
CA ILE A 143 1.09 -17.64 15.02
C ILE A 143 1.37 -16.39 15.86
N GLU A 144 1.25 -16.51 17.18
CA GLU A 144 1.45 -15.41 18.12
C GLU A 144 2.90 -14.94 18.15
N ALA A 145 3.85 -15.85 18.33
CA ALA A 145 5.28 -15.53 18.35
C ALA A 145 5.76 -14.94 17.01
N ARG A 146 5.34 -15.51 15.88
CA ARG A 146 5.64 -14.96 14.55
C ARG A 146 5.09 -13.54 14.39
N SER A 147 3.83 -13.31 14.81
CA SER A 147 3.22 -11.99 14.73
C SER A 147 4.01 -10.96 15.53
N HIS A 148 4.37 -11.30 16.76
CA HIS A 148 5.17 -10.42 17.62
C HIS A 148 6.53 -10.08 17.01
N ILE A 149 7.25 -11.08 16.48
CA ILE A 149 8.54 -10.87 15.82
C ILE A 149 8.40 -9.99 14.58
N LEU A 150 7.32 -10.16 13.80
CA LEU A 150 7.05 -9.31 12.62
C LEU A 150 6.68 -7.87 12.99
N ASP A 151 6.13 -7.63 14.17
CA ASP A 151 5.91 -6.27 14.68
C ASP A 151 7.27 -5.60 14.99
N LEU A 152 8.19 -6.31 15.65
CA LEU A 152 9.56 -5.83 15.89
C LEU A 152 10.35 -5.58 14.59
N VAL A 153 10.17 -6.45 13.59
CA VAL A 153 10.76 -6.24 12.25
C VAL A 153 10.21 -4.97 11.61
N GLY A 154 8.90 -4.71 11.72
CA GLY A 154 8.31 -3.46 11.24
C GLY A 154 8.91 -2.23 11.90
N GLU A 155 9.10 -2.24 13.22
CA GLU A 155 9.78 -1.16 13.94
C GLU A 155 11.22 -0.97 13.46
N LEU A 156 11.96 -2.07 13.23
CA LEU A 156 13.32 -2.01 12.69
C LEU A 156 13.35 -1.39 11.29
N GLU A 157 12.40 -1.76 10.42
CA GLU A 157 12.28 -1.21 9.07
C GLU A 157 11.92 0.28 9.10
N GLU A 158 11.06 0.73 10.02
CA GLU A 158 10.75 2.15 10.18
C GLU A 158 11.98 2.97 10.60
N LEU A 159 12.84 2.42 11.45
CA LEU A 159 14.10 3.07 11.82
C LEU A 159 15.08 3.20 10.66
N MET A 160 14.90 2.44 9.56
CA MET A 160 15.74 2.55 8.35
C MET A 160 15.34 3.70 7.44
N VAL A 161 14.18 4.32 7.64
CA VAL A 161 13.76 5.48 6.84
C VAL A 161 14.57 6.71 7.31
N PRO A 162 15.43 7.31 6.46
CA PRO A 162 16.33 8.37 6.90
C PRO A 162 15.64 9.72 7.11
N SER A 163 14.72 10.02 6.22
CA SER A 163 13.90 11.22 6.19
C SER A 163 12.67 10.94 5.35
N PHE A 164 11.73 11.87 5.31
CA PHE A 164 10.65 11.79 4.35
C PHE A 164 11.22 11.80 2.91
N PRO A 165 10.77 10.90 2.00
CA PRO A 165 11.52 10.57 0.78
C PRO A 165 11.38 11.54 -0.40
N TYR A 166 10.40 12.45 -0.38
CA TYR A 166 10.13 13.40 -1.47
C TYR A 166 9.44 14.67 -0.94
N GLU A 167 9.46 15.74 -1.72
CA GLU A 167 8.69 16.95 -1.38
C GLU A 167 7.26 16.83 -1.93
N VAL A 168 6.28 17.22 -1.12
CA VAL A 168 4.90 17.30 -1.60
C VAL A 168 4.78 18.54 -2.49
N PRO A 169 4.11 18.48 -3.65
CA PRO A 169 3.99 19.63 -4.54
C PRO A 169 3.54 20.90 -3.83
N GLU A 170 4.14 22.05 -4.18
CA GLU A 170 3.83 23.36 -3.57
C GLU A 170 2.34 23.72 -3.67
N ALA A 171 1.64 23.24 -4.70
CA ALA A 171 0.20 23.40 -4.84
C ALA A 171 -0.59 22.88 -3.61
N TYR A 172 -0.03 21.96 -2.81
CA TYR A 172 -0.66 21.37 -1.63
C TYR A 172 0.03 21.75 -0.31
N SER A 173 0.94 22.74 -0.31
CA SER A 173 1.61 23.24 0.90
C SER A 173 0.63 23.85 1.92
N HIS A 174 -0.54 24.28 1.44
CA HIS A 174 -1.65 24.83 2.24
C HIS A 174 -2.54 23.76 2.90
N LEU A 175 -2.30 22.47 2.65
CA LEU A 175 -3.03 21.35 3.24
C LEU A 175 -2.21 20.68 4.36
N PRO A 176 -2.84 20.06 5.37
CA PRO A 176 -2.13 19.22 6.33
C PRO A 176 -1.44 18.03 5.65
N GLN A 177 -0.21 17.71 6.06
CA GLN A 177 0.60 16.63 5.49
C GLN A 177 1.11 15.71 6.59
N LEU A 178 1.03 14.39 6.39
CA LEU A 178 1.65 13.42 7.30
C LEU A 178 3.02 12.99 6.73
N LYS A 179 4.12 13.43 7.35
CA LYS A 179 5.49 13.13 6.94
C LYS A 179 6.05 11.88 7.63
N GLY A 180 5.29 10.80 7.59
CA GLY A 180 5.61 9.54 8.27
C GLY A 180 4.36 8.71 8.47
N ARG A 181 4.27 8.01 9.59
CA ARG A 181 3.08 7.23 9.98
C ARG A 181 2.42 7.80 11.22
N ALA A 182 1.15 7.47 11.39
CA ALA A 182 0.42 7.70 12.61
C ALA A 182 -0.45 6.49 12.93
N THR A 183 -0.58 6.17 14.21
CA THR A 183 -1.48 5.12 14.70
C THR A 183 -2.73 5.78 15.28
N VAL A 184 -3.90 5.36 14.81
CA VAL A 184 -5.19 5.88 15.23
C VAL A 184 -6.01 4.77 15.88
N GLU A 185 -6.49 5.05 17.07
CA GLU A 185 -7.43 4.21 17.80
C GLU A 185 -8.85 4.76 17.63
N PHE A 186 -9.76 3.89 17.16
CA PHE A 186 -11.19 4.15 17.12
C PHE A 186 -11.89 3.37 18.22
N VAL A 187 -12.61 4.08 19.09
CA VAL A 187 -13.61 3.48 19.97
C VAL A 187 -14.94 3.56 19.25
N THR A 188 -15.54 2.41 18.96
CA THR A 188 -16.87 2.30 18.35
C THR A 188 -17.85 1.69 19.33
N ASN A 189 -19.15 1.78 19.04
CA ASN A 189 -20.18 1.10 19.82
C ASN A 189 -20.17 -0.45 19.69
N LYS A 190 -19.23 -1.03 18.92
CA LYS A 190 -18.98 -2.48 18.83
C LYS A 190 -17.66 -2.93 19.44
N GLY A 191 -16.80 -1.98 19.83
CA GLY A 191 -15.46 -2.27 20.34
C GLY A 191 -14.40 -1.36 19.74
N LYS A 192 -13.16 -1.69 20.03
CA LYS A 192 -11.99 -0.92 19.61
C LYS A 192 -11.41 -1.46 18.30
N ILE A 193 -11.00 -0.55 17.42
CA ILE A 193 -10.25 -0.84 16.19
C ILE A 193 -9.00 0.03 16.20
N THR A 194 -7.85 -0.54 15.81
CA THR A 194 -6.60 0.20 15.64
C THR A 194 -6.22 0.20 14.16
N ALA A 195 -5.83 1.36 13.63
CA ALA A 195 -5.33 1.49 12.27
C ALA A 195 -4.01 2.25 12.22
N VAL A 196 -3.18 1.92 11.24
CA VAL A 196 -1.97 2.68 10.90
C VAL A 196 -2.22 3.41 9.58
N VAL A 197 -1.92 4.71 9.60
CA VAL A 197 -2.08 5.66 8.50
C VAL A 197 -0.69 5.94 7.93
N ASP A 198 -0.52 5.77 6.61
CA ASP A 198 0.76 5.80 5.90
C ASP A 198 0.92 7.07 5.05
N GLY A 199 1.60 8.05 5.63
CA GLY A 199 1.95 9.29 4.94
C GLY A 199 3.14 9.17 3.98
N TYR A 200 3.91 8.07 4.03
CA TYR A 200 4.95 7.82 3.04
C TYR A 200 4.40 7.61 1.63
N SER A 201 3.23 6.97 1.52
CA SER A 201 2.56 6.72 0.24
C SER A 201 1.45 7.73 -0.07
N ALA A 202 0.80 8.29 0.94
CA ALA A 202 -0.34 9.19 0.79
C ALA A 202 -0.28 10.39 1.77
N PRO A 203 0.71 11.29 1.65
CA PRO A 203 0.99 12.32 2.65
C PRO A 203 -0.15 13.33 2.83
N VAL A 204 -0.85 13.73 1.76
CA VAL A 204 -1.89 14.76 1.84
C VAL A 204 -3.17 14.18 2.44
N THR A 205 -3.56 12.99 2.01
CA THR A 205 -4.73 12.24 2.46
C THR A 205 -4.56 11.82 3.91
N ALA A 206 -3.42 11.22 4.24
CA ALA A 206 -3.07 10.83 5.60
C ALA A 206 -3.00 12.07 6.51
N GLY A 207 -2.38 13.16 6.05
CA GLY A 207 -2.29 14.42 6.78
C GLY A 207 -3.66 15.01 7.10
N ASN A 208 -4.53 15.12 6.08
CA ASN A 208 -5.89 15.58 6.24
C ASN A 208 -6.68 14.69 7.22
N PHE A 209 -6.61 13.37 7.08
CA PHE A 209 -7.27 12.44 7.99
C PHE A 209 -6.83 12.63 9.45
N VAL A 210 -5.51 12.67 9.69
CA VAL A 210 -4.95 12.82 11.04
C VAL A 210 -5.28 14.20 11.64
N ASP A 211 -5.27 15.28 10.86
CA ASP A 211 -5.74 16.61 11.29
C ASP A 211 -7.22 16.58 11.72
N LEU A 212 -8.08 15.91 10.97
CA LEU A 212 -9.50 15.77 11.31
C LEU A 212 -9.73 14.92 12.57
N VAL A 213 -8.93 13.87 12.78
CA VAL A 213 -8.91 13.12 14.05
C VAL A 213 -8.52 14.04 15.21
N GLN A 214 -7.47 14.85 15.06
CA GLN A 214 -7.03 15.80 16.10
C GLN A 214 -8.09 16.85 16.46
N ARG A 215 -8.90 17.25 15.48
CA ARG A 215 -10.02 18.17 15.68
C ARG A 215 -11.25 17.50 16.30
N GLY A 216 -11.22 16.18 16.50
CA GLY A 216 -12.38 15.40 16.96
C GLY A 216 -13.52 15.33 15.95
N PHE A 217 -13.25 15.59 14.66
CA PHE A 217 -14.27 15.67 13.61
C PHE A 217 -15.08 14.36 13.48
N TYR A 218 -14.41 13.22 13.63
CA TYR A 218 -15.03 11.90 13.50
C TYR A 218 -15.82 11.46 14.74
N ASN A 219 -15.75 12.19 15.86
CA ASN A 219 -16.39 11.77 17.11
C ASN A 219 -17.92 11.88 17.00
N GLY A 220 -18.59 10.77 17.28
CA GLY A 220 -20.04 10.64 17.19
C GLY A 220 -20.57 10.41 15.77
N LEU A 221 -19.73 10.40 14.74
CA LEU A 221 -20.20 10.21 13.36
C LEU A 221 -20.64 8.76 13.12
N PRO A 222 -21.79 8.55 12.46
CA PRO A 222 -22.27 7.21 12.12
C PRO A 222 -21.56 6.68 10.87
N PHE A 223 -21.50 5.36 10.74
CA PHE A 223 -21.25 4.71 9.47
C PHE A 223 -22.49 4.86 8.59
N THR A 224 -22.36 5.47 7.41
CA THR A 224 -23.51 5.91 6.59
C THR A 224 -23.85 4.97 5.45
N ARG A 225 -22.85 4.28 4.88
CA ARG A 225 -23.06 3.35 3.76
C ARG A 225 -22.40 2.02 4.08
N ALA A 226 -23.20 0.97 4.05
CA ALA A 226 -22.77 -0.40 3.88
C ALA A 226 -23.39 -0.86 2.56
N GLU A 227 -22.67 -0.74 1.45
CA GLU A 227 -23.08 -1.53 0.28
C GLU A 227 -22.83 -2.98 0.63
N GLU A 228 -23.88 -3.80 0.49
CA GLU A 228 -23.88 -5.20 0.94
C GLU A 228 -22.56 -5.90 0.55
N SER A 229 -21.66 -6.01 1.54
CA SER A 229 -20.42 -6.78 1.54
C SER A 229 -19.11 -6.15 1.00
N TYR A 230 -19.04 -4.85 0.64
CA TYR A 230 -17.81 -4.30 0.03
C TYR A 230 -17.13 -3.16 0.78
N VAL A 231 -17.89 -2.18 1.27
CA VAL A 231 -17.33 -0.98 1.91
C VAL A 231 -18.17 -0.54 3.11
N LEU A 232 -17.50 -0.01 4.13
CA LEU A 232 -18.12 0.65 5.29
C LEU A 232 -17.64 2.10 5.36
N GLN A 233 -18.50 3.04 5.00
CA GLN A 233 -18.18 4.46 4.85
C GLN A 233 -18.57 5.28 6.08
N VAL A 234 -17.77 6.30 6.41
CA VAL A 234 -17.95 7.24 7.52
C VAL A 234 -17.32 8.60 7.18
N GLY A 235 -17.53 9.60 8.04
CA GLY A 235 -16.93 10.94 7.89
C GLY A 235 -17.83 11.96 7.21
N ASP A 236 -19.10 11.62 7.00
CA ASP A 236 -20.15 12.53 6.53
C ASP A 236 -20.68 13.35 7.72
N PRO A 237 -20.55 14.68 7.73
CA PRO A 237 -20.98 15.49 8.85
C PRO A 237 -22.51 15.57 8.95
N PRO A 238 -23.08 15.79 10.15
CA PRO A 238 -24.50 16.04 10.28
C PRO A 238 -24.88 17.39 9.66
N GLY A 239 -25.95 17.43 8.87
CA GLY A 239 -26.50 18.67 8.30
C GLY A 239 -26.39 18.75 6.78
N PRO A 240 -26.41 19.95 6.19
CA PRO A 240 -26.36 20.15 4.73
C PRO A 240 -24.93 20.10 4.15
N GLU A 241 -23.91 20.06 5.00
CA GLU A 241 -22.50 19.96 4.59
C GLU A 241 -22.19 18.52 4.17
N VAL A 242 -21.32 18.32 3.18
CA VAL A 242 -20.99 16.99 2.62
C VAL A 242 -19.53 16.60 2.92
N GLY A 243 -18.82 17.42 3.69
CA GLY A 243 -17.43 17.17 4.09
C GLY A 243 -16.92 18.24 5.04
N PHE A 244 -15.60 18.33 5.21
CA PHE A 244 -15.04 19.29 6.15
C PHE A 244 -15.08 20.72 5.62
N ILE A 245 -15.82 21.59 6.31
CA ILE A 245 -15.76 23.04 6.12
C ILE A 245 -14.73 23.62 7.10
N ASP A 246 -13.68 24.25 6.58
CA ASP A 246 -12.65 24.84 7.43
C ASP A 246 -13.25 25.98 8.27
N PRO A 247 -13.17 25.92 9.61
CA PRO A 247 -13.84 26.90 10.46
C PRO A 247 -13.23 28.30 10.35
N LYS A 248 -11.98 28.43 9.88
CA LYS A 248 -11.30 29.72 9.66
C LYS A 248 -11.71 30.33 8.33
N THR A 249 -11.67 29.57 7.24
CA THR A 249 -11.93 30.10 5.89
C THR A 249 -13.40 30.03 5.49
N LYS A 250 -14.21 29.21 6.17
CA LYS A 250 -15.60 28.86 5.82
C LYS A 250 -15.72 28.21 4.45
N GLN A 251 -14.66 27.58 3.96
CA GLN A 251 -14.62 26.91 2.67
C GLN A 251 -14.52 25.40 2.84
N TYR A 252 -15.08 24.67 1.87
CA TYR A 252 -14.90 23.23 1.75
C TYR A 252 -13.42 22.91 1.52
N ARG A 253 -12.86 22.02 2.34
CA ARG A 253 -11.48 21.53 2.17
C ARG A 253 -11.50 20.32 1.25
N ALA A 254 -11.26 20.57 -0.03
CA ALA A 254 -11.01 19.52 -1.01
C ALA A 254 -9.52 19.14 -0.99
N ILE A 255 -9.20 17.87 -1.15
CA ILE A 255 -7.83 17.36 -1.28
C ILE A 255 -7.66 16.57 -2.59
N PRO A 256 -6.49 16.61 -3.22
CA PRO A 256 -6.25 15.91 -4.47
C PRO A 256 -6.32 14.39 -4.28
N LEU A 257 -6.73 13.66 -5.32
CA LEU A 257 -6.40 12.24 -5.40
C LEU A 257 -4.88 12.11 -5.41
N GLU A 258 -4.34 11.19 -4.63
CA GLU A 258 -2.93 10.81 -4.70
C GLU A 258 -2.80 9.28 -4.71
N VAL A 259 -1.94 8.76 -5.58
CA VAL A 259 -1.66 7.33 -5.66
C VAL A 259 -0.16 7.12 -5.88
N MET A 260 0.52 6.53 -4.90
CA MET A 260 1.90 6.08 -5.05
C MET A 260 1.93 4.73 -5.77
N VAL A 261 2.69 4.63 -6.86
CA VAL A 261 2.92 3.40 -7.61
C VAL A 261 4.27 2.77 -7.22
N LYS A 262 4.33 1.45 -7.19
CA LYS A 262 5.58 0.73 -6.90
C LYS A 262 6.69 1.12 -7.89
N GLY A 263 7.79 1.65 -7.38
CA GLY A 263 8.95 2.07 -8.16
C GLY A 263 8.96 3.55 -8.51
N ASP A 264 7.86 4.27 -8.27
CA ASP A 264 7.85 5.72 -8.39
C ASP A 264 8.61 6.38 -7.23
N LYS A 265 9.05 7.62 -7.47
CA LYS A 265 9.73 8.44 -6.45
C LYS A 265 8.76 9.27 -5.61
N GLU A 266 7.59 9.55 -6.16
CA GLU A 266 6.55 10.39 -5.57
C GLU A 266 5.16 9.95 -6.08
N PRO A 267 4.07 10.29 -5.37
CA PRO A 267 2.71 9.95 -5.80
C PRO A 267 2.32 10.63 -7.10
N THR A 268 1.44 9.98 -7.87
CA THR A 268 0.67 10.63 -8.93
C THR A 268 -0.50 11.37 -8.29
N TYR A 269 -0.63 12.67 -8.58
CA TYR A 269 -1.71 13.51 -8.05
C TYR A 269 -2.77 13.82 -9.10
N GLU A 270 -3.99 14.11 -8.64
CA GLU A 270 -5.14 14.66 -9.39
C GLU A 270 -5.76 13.80 -10.48
N ILE A 271 -5.15 12.66 -10.79
CA ILE A 271 -5.60 11.79 -11.87
C ILE A 271 -5.62 10.33 -11.42
N THR A 272 -6.62 9.59 -11.87
CA THR A 272 -6.65 8.14 -11.64
C THR A 272 -5.55 7.46 -12.46
N LEU A 273 -5.07 6.30 -12.01
CA LEU A 273 -4.11 5.53 -12.81
C LEU A 273 -4.74 5.07 -14.14
N GLU A 274 -6.05 4.88 -14.20
CA GLU A 274 -6.77 4.55 -15.44
C GLU A 274 -6.68 5.70 -16.45
N ASP A 275 -7.06 6.92 -16.03
CA ASP A 275 -7.04 8.10 -16.89
C ASP A 275 -5.61 8.53 -17.27
N ALA A 276 -4.63 8.25 -16.41
CA ALA A 276 -3.21 8.44 -16.69
C ALA A 276 -2.63 7.39 -17.65
N GLY A 277 -3.40 6.39 -18.07
CA GLY A 277 -2.94 5.29 -18.93
C GLY A 277 -2.05 4.26 -18.22
N ARG A 278 -2.02 4.26 -16.89
CA ARG A 278 -1.22 3.39 -16.00
C ARG A 278 -2.03 2.21 -15.43
N PHE A 279 -3.05 1.74 -16.14
CA PHE A 279 -4.02 0.72 -15.70
C PHE A 279 -3.45 -0.68 -15.32
N ARG A 280 -2.16 -0.94 -15.54
CA ARG A 280 -1.49 -2.21 -15.18
C ARG A 280 -0.50 -2.07 -14.04
N GLU A 281 -0.28 -0.85 -13.58
CA GLU A 281 0.71 -0.55 -12.56
C GLU A 281 0.10 -0.74 -11.17
N GLN A 282 0.91 -1.22 -10.24
CA GLN A 282 0.43 -1.59 -8.91
C GLN A 282 0.69 -0.45 -7.93
N PRO A 283 -0.33 0.01 -7.18
CA PRO A 283 -0.11 0.94 -6.11
C PRO A 283 0.76 0.31 -5.01
N VAL A 284 1.48 1.15 -4.27
CA VAL A 284 2.25 0.75 -3.09
C VAL A 284 1.29 0.23 -2.00
N LEU A 285 0.16 0.90 -1.81
CA LEU A 285 -0.94 0.47 -0.96
C LEU A 285 -2.08 -0.06 -1.83
N PRO A 286 -2.30 -1.38 -1.95
CA PRO A 286 -3.40 -1.98 -2.72
C PRO A 286 -4.65 -2.29 -1.88
N PHE A 287 -5.81 -2.41 -2.54
CA PHE A 287 -7.05 -2.95 -1.97
C PHE A 287 -7.03 -4.49 -1.91
N SER A 288 -6.02 -5.05 -1.26
CA SER A 288 -5.89 -6.50 -1.07
C SER A 288 -6.16 -6.98 0.36
N ALA A 289 -6.25 -6.05 1.33
CA ALA A 289 -6.48 -6.38 2.73
C ALA A 289 -7.86 -5.91 3.21
N PHE A 290 -8.55 -6.78 3.94
CA PHE A 290 -9.70 -6.41 4.76
C PHE A 290 -9.28 -5.32 5.76
N GLY A 291 -10.05 -4.23 5.79
CA GLY A 291 -9.78 -3.05 6.60
C GLY A 291 -8.79 -2.06 5.96
N ALA A 292 -8.54 -2.13 4.65
CA ALA A 292 -7.89 -1.04 3.93
C ALA A 292 -8.72 0.25 4.06
N MET A 293 -8.07 1.38 4.33
CA MET A 293 -8.71 2.68 4.48
C MET A 293 -8.45 3.53 3.24
N ALA A 294 -9.52 4.03 2.62
CA ALA A 294 -9.41 4.86 1.44
C ALA A 294 -10.34 6.08 1.50
N LEU A 295 -9.86 7.19 0.94
CA LEU A 295 -10.60 8.44 0.89
C LEU A 295 -11.79 8.29 -0.07
N ALA A 296 -12.99 8.63 0.40
CA ALA A 296 -14.16 8.75 -0.46
C ALA A 296 -14.11 10.08 -1.22
N ARG A 297 -14.57 10.07 -2.47
CA ARG A 297 -14.61 11.26 -3.34
C ARG A 297 -15.81 11.19 -4.30
N PRO A 298 -16.26 12.33 -4.85
CA PRO A 298 -17.17 12.33 -5.99
C PRO A 298 -16.60 11.53 -7.17
N SER A 299 -17.46 10.84 -7.92
CA SER A 299 -17.01 9.96 -9.01
C SER A 299 -16.37 10.73 -10.17
N ASP A 300 -16.86 11.93 -10.43
CA ASP A 300 -16.50 12.82 -11.53
C ASP A 300 -15.41 13.84 -11.18
N ASP A 301 -14.99 13.90 -9.91
CA ASP A 301 -13.95 14.81 -9.43
C ASP A 301 -12.89 14.05 -8.60
N PRO A 302 -11.72 13.73 -9.19
CA PRO A 302 -10.57 13.17 -8.47
C PRO A 302 -10.11 14.04 -7.30
N ASN A 303 -10.33 15.36 -7.36
CA ASN A 303 -9.86 16.32 -6.36
C ASN A 303 -10.97 16.75 -5.39
N GLY A 304 -12.13 16.09 -5.41
CA GLY A 304 -13.29 16.46 -4.61
C GLY A 304 -13.35 15.79 -3.23
N GLY A 305 -12.41 14.90 -2.90
CA GLY A 305 -12.36 14.22 -1.60
C GLY A 305 -12.12 15.20 -0.45
N SER A 306 -12.67 14.91 0.74
CA SER A 306 -12.54 15.78 1.92
C SER A 306 -12.42 14.97 3.21
N SER A 307 -13.52 14.77 3.94
CA SER A 307 -13.49 14.10 5.25
C SER A 307 -13.95 12.66 5.21
N GLN A 308 -14.75 12.29 4.21
CA GLN A 308 -15.34 10.97 4.11
C GLN A 308 -14.30 9.94 3.70
N PHE A 309 -14.30 8.80 4.37
CA PHE A 309 -13.46 7.66 4.03
C PHE A 309 -14.23 6.36 4.24
N PHE A 310 -13.71 5.27 3.71
CA PHE A 310 -14.31 3.96 3.91
C PHE A 310 -13.28 2.90 4.27
N PHE A 311 -13.74 1.91 5.03
CA PHE A 311 -13.04 0.64 5.20
C PHE A 311 -13.45 -0.30 4.07
N PHE A 312 -12.47 -0.93 3.43
CA PHE A 312 -12.70 -1.99 2.46
C PHE A 312 -12.97 -3.31 3.18
N LEU A 313 -14.16 -3.87 3.01
CA LEU A 313 -14.63 -5.08 3.70
C LEU A 313 -14.54 -6.35 2.85
N PHE A 314 -14.17 -6.23 1.58
CA PHE A 314 -14.13 -7.38 0.70
C PHE A 314 -12.76 -8.07 0.74
N GLU A 315 -12.76 -9.37 1.06
CA GLU A 315 -11.63 -10.25 0.78
C GLU A 315 -11.85 -10.87 -0.61
N PRO A 316 -11.00 -10.58 -1.62
CA PRO A 316 -11.19 -11.15 -2.94
C PRO A 316 -11.09 -12.68 -2.90
N GLU A 317 -12.23 -13.34 -3.05
CA GLU A 317 -12.31 -14.78 -3.29
C GLU A 317 -11.70 -15.10 -4.66
N LEU A 318 -10.41 -15.42 -4.66
CA LEU A 318 -9.69 -16.28 -5.60
C LEU A 318 -9.88 -16.02 -7.12
N THR A 319 -8.86 -15.36 -7.66
CA THR A 319 -8.31 -15.43 -9.04
C THR A 319 -9.05 -14.79 -10.23
N PRO A 320 -8.32 -14.12 -11.14
CA PRO A 320 -6.86 -14.00 -11.16
C PRO A 320 -6.30 -12.90 -10.21
N ALA A 321 -5.06 -13.11 -9.79
CA ALA A 321 -4.48 -12.53 -8.58
C ALA A 321 -4.04 -11.06 -8.69
N GLY A 322 -4.36 -10.28 -7.67
CA GLY A 322 -3.59 -9.10 -7.27
C GLY A 322 -3.93 -7.76 -7.92
N ALA A 323 -4.96 -7.69 -8.77
CA ALA A 323 -5.46 -6.43 -9.30
C ALA A 323 -6.89 -6.21 -8.80
N ASN A 324 -7.09 -5.23 -7.94
CA ASN A 324 -8.42 -4.80 -7.53
C ASN A 324 -8.91 -3.70 -8.49
N LEU A 325 -10.16 -3.76 -8.93
CA LEU A 325 -10.74 -2.73 -9.82
C LEU A 325 -10.73 -1.33 -9.20
N LEU A 326 -10.63 -1.23 -7.88
CA LEU A 326 -10.52 0.02 -7.14
C LEU A 326 -9.09 0.56 -7.07
N ASP A 327 -8.06 -0.27 -7.32
CA ASP A 327 -6.67 0.17 -7.30
C ASP A 327 -6.46 1.29 -8.33
N GLY A 328 -5.81 2.37 -7.90
CA GLY A 328 -5.55 3.53 -8.74
C GLY A 328 -6.74 4.47 -8.98
N ARG A 329 -7.94 4.14 -8.45
CA ARG A 329 -9.13 5.03 -8.51
C ARG A 329 -9.37 5.83 -7.24
N TYR A 330 -8.81 5.37 -6.11
CA TYR A 330 -8.92 5.96 -4.78
C TYR A 330 -7.55 6.04 -4.11
N ALA A 331 -7.39 7.04 -3.25
CA ALA A 331 -6.23 7.16 -2.37
C ALA A 331 -6.41 6.23 -1.16
N ILE A 332 -5.72 5.10 -1.16
CA ILE A 332 -5.56 4.28 0.06
C ILE A 332 -4.50 4.97 0.91
N PHE A 333 -4.79 5.14 2.20
CA PHE A 333 -3.91 5.88 3.10
C PHE A 333 -3.64 5.15 4.41
N GLY A 334 -4.16 3.93 4.60
CA GLY A 334 -3.91 3.16 5.81
C GLY A 334 -4.58 1.80 5.83
N TYR A 335 -4.31 1.05 6.90
CA TYR A 335 -4.91 -0.26 7.14
C TYR A 335 -5.27 -0.45 8.61
N VAL A 336 -6.37 -1.13 8.86
CA VAL A 336 -6.70 -1.69 10.18
C VAL A 336 -5.70 -2.79 10.53
N THR A 337 -5.01 -2.61 11.66
CA THR A 337 -3.98 -3.53 12.17
C THR A 337 -4.46 -4.36 13.35
N GLU A 338 -5.50 -3.92 14.07
CA GLU A 338 -6.12 -4.65 15.19
C GLU A 338 -7.63 -4.42 15.22
N GLY A 339 -8.39 -5.39 15.74
CA GLY A 339 -9.86 -5.29 15.83
C GLY A 339 -10.59 -5.57 14.51
N LYS A 340 -10.03 -6.40 13.62
CA LYS A 340 -10.70 -6.79 12.37
C LYS A 340 -12.03 -7.52 12.61
N ASP A 341 -12.12 -8.29 13.68
CA ASP A 341 -13.33 -8.95 14.15
C ASP A 341 -14.40 -7.96 14.62
N VAL A 342 -13.98 -6.82 15.20
CA VAL A 342 -14.89 -5.71 15.54
C VAL A 342 -15.34 -5.01 14.26
N LEU A 343 -14.42 -4.76 13.32
CA LEU A 343 -14.74 -4.14 12.04
C LEU A 343 -15.78 -4.95 11.23
N ASP A 344 -15.66 -6.27 11.22
CA ASP A 344 -16.61 -7.19 10.58
C ASP A 344 -18.04 -7.13 11.17
N GLN A 345 -18.15 -6.71 12.43
CA GLN A 345 -19.45 -6.58 13.11
C GLN A 345 -20.13 -5.22 12.90
N LEU A 346 -19.39 -4.22 12.41
CA LEU A 346 -19.91 -2.86 12.21
C LEU A 346 -20.83 -2.79 10.99
N LYS A 347 -21.91 -2.01 11.12
CA LYS A 347 -22.92 -1.82 10.09
C LYS A 347 -23.31 -0.34 9.97
N ALA A 348 -24.06 -0.01 8.91
CA ALA A 348 -24.66 1.30 8.80
C ALA A 348 -25.49 1.65 10.06
N GLY A 349 -25.29 2.85 10.61
CA GLY A 349 -25.90 3.32 11.86
C GLY A 349 -25.09 3.05 13.13
N ASP A 350 -24.10 2.14 13.10
CA ASP A 350 -23.07 2.11 14.14
C ASP A 350 -22.23 3.40 14.08
N LYS A 351 -21.43 3.68 15.12
CA LYS A 351 -20.75 4.98 15.24
C LYS A 351 -19.33 4.88 15.73
N ILE A 352 -18.50 5.82 15.30
CA ILE A 352 -17.23 6.14 15.96
C ILE A 352 -17.58 6.99 17.18
N GLU A 353 -17.43 6.44 18.39
CA GLU A 353 -17.64 7.20 19.63
C GLU A 353 -16.49 8.17 19.86
N SER A 354 -15.26 7.74 19.59
CA SER A 354 -14.10 8.63 19.53
C SER A 354 -13.00 8.09 18.63
N ALA A 355 -12.26 8.97 17.98
CA ALA A 355 -11.00 8.65 17.29
C ALA A 355 -9.85 9.44 17.92
N LYS A 356 -8.71 8.79 18.15
CA LYS A 356 -7.52 9.43 18.73
C LYS A 356 -6.24 8.97 18.05
N VAL A 357 -5.35 9.92 17.76
CA VAL A 357 -3.97 9.59 17.37
C VAL A 357 -3.22 9.18 18.64
N VAL A 358 -2.73 7.94 18.67
CA VAL A 358 -2.02 7.38 19.83
C VAL A 358 -0.50 7.35 19.64
N GLN A 359 -0.02 7.41 18.40
CA GLN A 359 1.40 7.48 18.03
C GLN A 359 1.58 8.24 16.71
N GLY A 360 2.75 8.87 16.52
CA GLY A 360 3.12 9.51 15.24
C GLY A 360 2.46 10.85 14.97
N LEU A 361 1.92 11.52 15.99
CA LEU A 361 1.34 12.86 15.84
C LEU A 361 2.40 13.90 15.47
N GLU A 362 3.64 13.71 15.93
CA GLU A 362 4.80 14.52 15.58
C GLU A 362 5.13 14.52 14.08
N ASN A 363 4.62 13.55 13.32
CA ASN A 363 4.77 13.49 11.87
C ASN A 363 3.74 14.37 11.13
N LEU A 364 2.72 14.87 11.82
CA LEU A 364 1.72 15.77 11.21
C LEU A 364 2.31 17.18 11.08
N GLN A 365 2.41 17.64 9.83
CA GLN A 365 2.74 19.01 9.50
C GLN A 365 1.46 19.77 9.17
N GLN A 366 1.16 20.78 9.98
CA GLN A 366 0.09 21.73 9.71
C GLN A 366 0.53 22.74 8.65
N PRO A 367 -0.38 23.25 7.81
CA PRO A 367 -0.05 24.31 6.88
C PRO A 367 0.44 25.55 7.62
N VAL A 368 1.43 26.23 7.02
CA VAL A 368 2.10 27.43 7.58
C VAL A 368 1.17 28.63 7.56
#